data_AF-A0A3C2B0P9-F1
#
_entry.id   AF-A0A3C2B0P9-F1
#
_cell.length_a   1.000
_cell.length_b   1.000
_cell.length_c   1.000
_cell.angle_alpha   90.00
_cell.angle_beta   90.00
_cell.angle_gamma   90.00
#
_symmetry.space_group_name_H-M   'P 1'
#
loop_
_entity.id
_entity.type
_entity.pdbx_description
1 polymer ?
#
loop_
_entity_poly.entity_id
_entity_poly.type
_entity_poly.pdbx_seq_one_letter_code
_entity_poly.pdbx_strand_id
1 'polypeptide(L)' 'MVAEYAIDAAIADGRRAFYTAPVKALSNQKYHDLVARLGPQRVGLLTGDNSINGDADVVVMTTEVLRNMI' A
#
# COMPACT_ATOMS: atom_id res chain seq x y z
N MET A 1 -9.45 0.27 -13.48
CA MET A 1 -10.04 1.56 -13.06
C MET A 1 -11.15 1.32 -12.04
N VAL A 2 -10.84 0.84 -10.84
CA VAL A 2 -11.78 0.75 -9.69
C VAL A 2 -10.97 0.95 -8.41
N ALA A 3 -9.79 0.34 -8.36
CA ALA A 3 -8.85 0.47 -7.23
C ALA A 3 -8.39 1.93 -6.97
N GLU A 4 -8.19 2.74 -8.00
CA GLU A 4 -7.72 4.13 -7.81
C GLU A 4 -8.78 5.01 -7.15
N TYR A 5 -10.04 4.89 -7.59
CA TYR A 5 -11.14 5.69 -7.03
C TYR A 5 -11.45 5.31 -5.57
N ALA A 6 -11.32 4.03 -5.23
CA ALA A 6 -11.46 3.57 -3.85
C ALA A 6 -10.35 4.09 -2.93
N ILE A 7 -9.12 4.21 -3.46
CA ILE A 7 -7.99 4.81 -2.74
C ILE A 7 -8.22 6.31 -2.52
N ASP A 8 -8.67 7.04 -3.55
CA ASP A 8 -8.96 8.47 -3.41
C ASP A 8 -10.12 8.73 -2.44
N ALA A 9 -11.15 7.89 -2.43
CA ALA A 9 -12.25 7.97 -1.47
C ALA A 9 -11.81 7.61 -0.04
N ALA A 10 -10.95 6.59 0.15
CA ALA A 10 -10.44 6.21 1.46
C ALA A 10 -9.52 7.30 2.06
N ILE A 11 -8.66 7.88 1.22
CA ILE A 11 -7.82 9.03 1.61
C ILE A 11 -8.71 10.23 1.96
N ALA A 12 -9.76 10.51 1.18
CA ALA A 12 -10.70 11.60 1.46
C ALA A 12 -11.48 11.40 2.77
N ASP A 13 -11.75 10.15 3.16
CA ASP A 13 -12.41 9.80 4.44
C ASP A 13 -11.42 9.67 5.61
N GLY A 14 -10.13 9.99 5.40
CA GLY A 14 -9.07 9.90 6.40
C GLY A 14 -8.75 8.47 6.86
N ARG A 15 -9.13 7.46 6.06
CA ARG A 15 -8.94 6.04 6.39
C ARG A 15 -7.73 5.49 5.68
N ARG A 16 -6.95 4.67 6.39
CA ARG A 16 -5.81 3.95 5.82
C ARG A 16 -6.29 2.83 4.90
N ALA A 17 -5.72 2.75 3.71
CA ALA A 17 -5.99 1.70 2.73
C ALA A 17 -4.83 0.70 2.66
N PHE A 18 -5.14 -0.59 2.73
CA PHE A 18 -4.15 -1.66 2.62
C PHE A 18 -4.30 -2.38 1.29
N TYR A 19 -3.25 -2.38 0.47
CA TYR A 19 -3.20 -3.10 -0.80
C TYR A 19 -2.38 -4.37 -0.64
N THR A 20 -3.01 -5.53 -0.79
CA THR A 20 -2.32 -6.82 -0.63
C THR A 20 -2.03 -7.48 -1.96
N ALA A 21 -0.82 -8.02 -2.10
CA ALA A 21 -0.42 -8.78 -3.28
C ALA A 21 0.32 -10.08 -2.89
N PRO A 22 0.15 -11.17 -3.66
CA PRO A 22 0.75 -12.47 -3.36
C PRO A 22 2.25 -12.56 -3.68
N VAL A 23 2.83 -11.56 -4.35
CA VAL A 23 4.22 -11.59 -4.80
C VAL A 23 4.91 -10.27 -4.47
N LYS A 24 6.12 -10.34 -3.90
CA LYS A 24 6.94 -9.17 -3.53
C LYS A 24 7.21 -8.24 -4.72
N ALA A 25 7.56 -8.80 -5.88
CA ALA A 25 7.82 -8.03 -7.08
C ALA A 25 6.60 -7.16 -7.50
N LEU A 26 5.39 -7.74 -7.42
CA LEU A 26 4.15 -7.01 -7.71
C LEU A 26 3.84 -5.96 -6.63
N SER A 27 4.15 -6.25 -5.37
CA SER A 27 4.01 -5.29 -4.27
C SER A 27 4.91 -4.08 -4.48
N ASN A 28 6.18 -4.30 -4.83
CA ASN A 28 7.14 -3.22 -5.11
C ASN A 28 6.71 -2.41 -6.33
N GLN A 29 6.31 -3.08 -7.41
CA GLN A 29 5.83 -2.41 -8.61
C GLN A 29 4.62 -1.52 -8.29
N LYS A 30 3.65 -2.06 -7.54
CA LYS A 30 2.46 -1.30 -7.15
C LYS A 30 2.78 -0.13 -6.21
N TYR A 31 3.73 -0.31 -5.30
CA TYR A 31 4.24 0.77 -4.46
C TYR A 31 4.81 1.91 -5.31
N HIS A 32 5.68 1.61 -6.28
CA HIS A 32 6.24 2.64 -7.16
C HIS A 32 5.16 3.35 -7.98
N ASP A 33 4.17 2.63 -8.51
CA ASP A 33 3.04 3.23 -9.23
C ASP A 33 2.23 4.17 -8.33
N LEU A 34 1.93 3.75 -7.10
CA LEU A 34 1.19 4.55 -6.13
C LEU A 34 2.00 5.75 -5.63
N VAL A 35 3.30 5.59 -5.41
CA VAL A 35 4.22 6.67 -5.06
C VAL A 35 4.29 7.71 -6.17
N ALA A 36 4.35 7.29 -7.43
CA ALA A 36 4.36 8.20 -8.57
C ALA A 36 3.05 9.01 -8.66
N ARG A 37 1.93 8.44 -8.23
CA ARG A 37 0.60 9.07 -8.28
C ARG A 37 0.27 9.94 -7.06
N LEU A 38 0.52 9.44 -5.86
CA LEU A 38 0.10 10.05 -4.58
C LEU A 38 1.24 10.73 -3.84
N GLY A 39 2.49 10.44 -4.20
CA GLY A 39 3.69 10.90 -3.52
C GLY A 39 4.20 9.92 -2.45
N PRO A 40 5.52 9.85 -2.22
CA PRO A 40 6.14 8.90 -1.30
C PRO A 40 5.76 9.12 0.18
N GLN A 41 5.27 10.30 0.54
CA GLN A 41 4.86 10.63 1.90
C GLN A 41 3.53 9.96 2.28
N ARG A 42 2.65 9.70 1.30
CA ARG A 42 1.32 9.12 1.49
C ARG A 42 1.25 7.63 1.18
N VAL A 43 2.37 7.02 0.76
CA VAL A 43 2.42 5.62 0.37
C VAL A 43 3.53 4.90 1.14
N GLY A 44 3.19 3.75 1.71
CA GLY A 44 4.07 2.83 2.40
C GLY A 44 4.14 1.47 1.74
N LEU A 45 5.16 0.70 2.11
CA LEU A 45 5.42 -0.66 1.67
C LEU A 45 5.80 -1.51 2.88
N LEU A 46 5.03 -2.55 3.16
CA LEU A 46 5.31 -3.55 4.19
C LEU A 46 5.45 -4.94 3.57
N THR A 47 6.69 -5.39 3.42
CA THR A 47 7.03 -6.74 2.96
C THR A 47 7.78 -7.45 4.07
N GLY A 48 7.94 -8.78 3.98
CA GLY A 48 8.69 -9.55 4.98
C GLY A 48 10.14 -9.05 5.17
N ASP A 49 10.71 -8.42 4.15
CA ASP A 49 12.12 -7.98 4.17
C ASP A 49 12.29 -6.46 4.33
N ASN A 50 11.31 -5.67 3.87
CA ASN A 50 11.38 -4.21 3.84
C ASN A 50 10.09 -3.58 4.38
N SER A 51 10.26 -2.61 5.27
CA SER A 51 9.21 -1.73 5.78
C SER A 51 9.56 -0.29 5.45
N ILE A 52 8.69 0.39 4.70
CA ILE A 52 8.83 1.79 4.30
C ILE A 52 7.52 2.49 4.63
N ASN A 53 7.59 3.57 5.41
CA ASN A 53 6.46 4.46 5.67
C ASN A 53 5.17 3.70 6.08
N GLY A 54 5.26 2.79 7.06
CA GLY A 54 4.16 1.91 7.47
C GLY A 54 2.94 2.60 8.08
N ASP A 55 3.07 3.88 8.43
CA ASP A 55 1.99 4.74 8.92
C ASP A 55 1.30 5.58 7.84
N ALA A 56 1.68 5.37 6.58
CA ALA A 56 1.10 6.09 5.45
C ALA A 56 -0.40 5.83 5.26
N ASP A 57 -1.05 6.75 4.55
CA ASP A 57 -2.47 6.64 4.17
C ASP A 57 -2.74 5.41 3.33
N VAL A 58 -1.79 5.01 2.47
CA VAL A 58 -1.89 3.80 1.64
C VAL A 58 -0.67 2.93 1.87
N VAL A 59 -0.87 1.68 2.30
CA VAL A 59 0.22 0.75 2.55
C VAL A 59 0.08 -0.48 1.67
N VAL A 60 1.09 -0.72 0.83
CA VAL A 60 1.18 -1.93 0.01
C VAL A 60 1.88 -3.01 0.83
N MET A 61 1.30 -4.21 0.90
CA MET A 61 1.91 -5.32 1.63
C MET A 61 1.75 -6.66 0.95
N THR A 62 2.58 -7.63 1.35
CA THR A 62 2.38 -9.01 0.89
C THR A 62 1.35 -9.73 1.76
N THR A 63 0.74 -10.78 1.22
CA THR A 63 -0.24 -11.60 1.95
C THR A 63 0.33 -12.22 3.23
N GLU A 64 1.62 -12.55 3.26
CA GLU A 64 2.31 -13.09 4.42
C GLU A 64 2.39 -12.06 5.57
N VAL A 65 2.71 -10.80 5.24
CA VAL A 65 2.75 -9.72 6.24
C VAL A 65 1.37 -9.44 6.79
N LEU A 66 0.35 -9.39 5.92
CA LEU A 66 -1.03 -9.23 6.37
C LEU A 66 -1.45 -10.33 7.35
N ARG A 67 -1.11 -11.59 7.04
CA ARG A 67 -1.42 -12.74 7.93
C ARG A 67 -0.73 -12.64 9.29
N ASN A 68 0.43 -12.01 9.36
CA ASN A 68 1.17 -11.83 10.62
C ASN A 68 0.65 -10.65 11.47
N MET A 69 -0.21 -9.80 10.90
CA MET A 69 -0.82 -8.65 11.59
C MET A 69 -2.21 -8.95 12.18
N ILE A 70 -2.78 -10.13 11.91
CA ILE A 70 -4.08 -10.59 12.41
C ILE A 70 -3.89 -11.49 13.63
#